data_AF-A0A1G4QT37-F1
#
_entry.id   AF-A0A1G4QT37-F1
#
_cell.length_a   1.000
_cell.length_b   1.000
_cell.length_c   1.000
_cell.angle_alpha   90.00
_cell.angle_beta   90.00
_cell.angle_gamma   90.00
#
_symmetry.space_group_name_H-M   'P 1'
#
loop_
_entity.id
_entity.type
_entity.pdbx_description
1 polymer ?
#
loop_
_entity_poly.entity_id
_entity_poly.type
_entity_poly.pdbx_seq_one_letter_code
_entity_poly.pdbx_strand_id
1 'polypeptide(L)'
;MRSVITGSICLAMLALAVPAHATLGGKAASIETDRARLNARIASRLDQATYSVHEMTLESGTTAREFIRPDGTVFAVSWQGPQRPNLKQLFGDSYFNRFQADNKANPRIRMRRGLASSHSDFVVRTGGHSGAFWGFAYLPQTAPGGFPVQALQGGAQ
;
A
#
# COMPACT_ATOMS: atom_id res chain seq x y z
N MET A 1 43.01 -33.69 37.77
CA MET A 1 42.21 -34.67 37.02
C MET A 1 40.78 -34.14 36.95
N ARG A 2 40.41 -33.42 35.88
CA ARG A 2 39.61 -33.89 34.72
C ARG A 2 38.17 -34.30 35.08
N SER A 3 37.20 -33.47 34.70
CA SER A 3 35.92 -33.78 34.00
C SER A 3 34.89 -32.66 34.30
N VAL A 4 34.39 -31.76 33.44
CA VAL A 4 33.99 -31.71 32.00
C VAL A 4 32.52 -32.12 31.75
N ILE A 5 31.72 -31.10 31.33
CA ILE A 5 30.53 -31.12 30.43
C ILE A 5 29.21 -31.61 31.08
N THR A 6 28.10 -30.87 31.05
CA THR A 6 27.35 -30.56 29.81
C THR A 6 26.45 -29.33 29.98
N GLY A 7 26.76 -28.25 29.26
CA GLY A 7 25.84 -27.12 29.09
C GLY A 7 24.91 -27.41 27.92
N SER A 8 23.62 -27.58 28.19
CA SER A 8 22.58 -27.62 27.16
C SER A 8 22.40 -26.22 26.59
N ILE A 9 23.01 -25.94 25.45
CA ILE A 9 22.72 -24.74 24.66
C ILE A 9 21.43 -25.02 23.90
N CYS A 10 20.30 -24.55 24.44
CA CYS A 10 19.06 -24.41 23.67
C CYS A 10 19.28 -23.34 22.60
N LEU A 11 19.55 -23.79 21.37
CA LEU A 11 19.57 -22.95 20.17
C LEU A 11 18.11 -22.55 19.86
N ALA A 12 17.64 -21.47 20.47
CA ALA A 12 16.39 -20.83 20.07
C ALA A 12 16.59 -20.23 18.67
N MET A 13 16.10 -20.92 17.65
CA MET A 13 15.94 -20.33 16.31
C MET A 13 15.00 -19.13 16.45
N LEU A 14 15.55 -17.92 16.50
CA LEU A 14 14.80 -16.71 16.23
C LEU A 14 14.34 -16.79 14.77
N ALA A 15 13.08 -17.18 14.57
CA ALA A 15 12.41 -16.92 13.31
C ALA A 15 12.41 -15.41 13.12
N LEU A 16 13.30 -14.91 12.25
CA LEU A 16 13.20 -13.56 11.71
C LEU A 16 11.90 -13.51 10.92
N ALA A 17 10.80 -13.20 11.61
CA ALA A 17 9.58 -12.73 10.98
C ALA A 17 9.94 -11.40 10.32
N VAL A 18 10.42 -11.48 9.08
CA VAL A 18 10.55 -10.31 8.21
C VAL A 18 9.16 -9.67 8.25
N PRO A 19 9.04 -8.40 8.63
CA PRO A 19 7.74 -7.75 8.62
C PRO A 19 7.23 -7.80 7.17
N ALA A 20 6.29 -8.70 6.90
CA ALA A 20 5.60 -8.78 5.63
C ALA A 20 4.62 -7.63 5.63
N HIS A 21 5.05 -6.51 5.05
CA HIS A 21 4.28 -5.27 4.96
C HIS A 21 3.24 -5.35 3.83
N ALA A 22 2.01 -4.88 4.06
CA ALA A 22 1.07 -4.59 2.99
C ALA A 22 1.48 -3.31 2.26
N THR A 23 2.54 -3.41 1.47
CA THR A 23 2.89 -2.38 0.48
C THR A 23 2.41 -2.84 -0.88
N LEU A 24 2.24 -1.92 -1.82
CA LEU A 24 1.97 -2.28 -3.22
C LEU A 24 2.99 -3.33 -3.72
N GLY A 25 2.51 -4.48 -4.19
CA GLY A 25 3.32 -5.62 -4.62
C GLY A 25 3.82 -6.54 -3.48
N GLY A 26 3.62 -6.15 -2.23
CA GLY A 26 3.90 -6.95 -1.04
C GLY A 26 2.79 -7.95 -0.71
N LYS A 27 3.00 -8.72 0.36
CA LYS A 27 1.96 -9.57 0.94
C LYS A 27 1.16 -8.74 1.94
N ALA A 28 -0.16 -8.85 1.89
CA ALA A 28 -1.05 -8.27 2.87
C ALA A 28 -0.59 -8.70 4.26
N ALA A 29 -0.30 -7.71 5.11
CA ALA A 29 -0.15 -7.94 6.52
C ALA A 29 -1.52 -8.31 7.11
N SER A 30 -1.55 -8.72 8.37
CA SER A 30 -2.82 -8.74 9.08
C SER A 30 -3.38 -7.32 9.12
N ILE A 31 -4.70 -7.17 8.94
CA ILE A 31 -5.44 -5.89 8.97
C ILE A 31 -5.01 -5.00 10.15
N GLU A 32 -4.73 -5.61 11.31
CA GLU A 32 -4.32 -4.89 12.52
C GLU A 32 -2.94 -4.22 12.40
N THR A 33 -2.03 -4.80 11.63
CA THR A 33 -0.69 -4.24 11.40
C THR A 33 -0.77 -2.97 10.56
N ASP A 34 -1.60 -2.97 9.51
CA ASP A 34 -1.76 -1.81 8.63
C ASP A 34 -2.53 -0.70 9.32
N ARG A 35 -3.57 -1.05 10.08
CA ARG A 35 -4.31 -0.14 10.97
C ARG A 35 -3.37 0.61 11.92
N ALA A 36 -2.50 -0.13 12.63
CA ALA A 36 -1.57 0.47 13.58
C ALA A 36 -0.58 1.43 12.90
N ARG A 37 -0.05 1.07 11.73
CA ARG A 37 0.95 1.89 11.04
C ARG A 37 0.35 3.13 10.38
N LEU A 38 -0.89 3.07 9.89
CA LEU A 38 -1.59 4.21 9.30
C LEU A 38 -2.39 5.04 10.31
N ASN A 39 -2.35 4.70 11.61
CA ASN A 39 -3.19 5.30 12.65
C ASN A 39 -4.68 5.29 12.24
N ALA A 40 -5.14 4.17 11.69
CA ALA A 40 -6.50 4.02 11.21
C ALA A 40 -7.46 3.63 12.36
N ARG A 41 -8.70 4.13 12.31
CA ARG A 41 -9.71 3.97 13.38
C ARG A 41 -10.77 2.93 13.08
N ILE A 42 -11.06 2.67 11.80
CA ILE A 42 -12.03 1.66 11.35
C ILE A 42 -11.37 0.90 10.21
N ALA A 43 -11.48 -0.42 10.21
CA ALA A 43 -11.08 -1.28 9.10
C ALA A 43 -12.23 -2.21 8.74
N SER A 44 -12.57 -2.31 7.46
CA SER A 44 -13.59 -3.22 6.93
C SER A 44 -13.03 -4.02 5.77
N ARG A 45 -13.60 -5.21 5.54
CA ARG A 45 -13.18 -6.12 4.48
C ARG A 45 -14.36 -6.51 3.62
N LEU A 46 -14.20 -6.38 2.31
CA LEU A 46 -15.15 -6.86 1.30
C LEU A 46 -14.45 -7.90 0.42
N ASP A 47 -14.96 -9.12 0.43
CA ASP A 47 -14.46 -10.18 -0.45
C ASP A 47 -15.22 -10.15 -1.80
N GLN A 48 -14.47 -10.18 -2.89
CA GLN A 48 -14.93 -10.31 -4.27
C GLN A 48 -14.48 -11.66 -4.83
N ALA A 49 -15.00 -12.06 -5.98
CA ALA A 49 -14.68 -13.37 -6.58
C ALA A 49 -13.17 -13.55 -6.87
N THR A 50 -12.45 -12.49 -7.21
CA THR A 50 -11.04 -12.56 -7.65
C THR A 50 -10.06 -11.75 -6.80
N TYR A 51 -10.56 -11.00 -5.80
CA TYR A 51 -9.76 -10.22 -4.86
C TYR A 51 -10.57 -9.89 -3.60
N SER A 52 -9.92 -9.32 -2.59
CA SER A 52 -10.57 -8.71 -1.44
C SER A 52 -10.17 -7.23 -1.35
N VAL A 53 -11.04 -6.41 -0.79
CA VAL A 53 -10.79 -4.99 -0.53
C VAL A 53 -10.73 -4.81 0.97
N HIS A 54 -9.61 -4.30 1.47
CA HIS A 54 -9.47 -3.86 2.86
C HIS A 54 -9.55 -2.35 2.87
N GLU A 55 -10.59 -1.81 3.51
CA GLU A 55 -10.78 -0.38 3.65
C GLU A 55 -10.40 0.04 5.06
N MET A 56 -9.76 1.20 5.21
CA MET A 56 -9.42 1.78 6.49
C MET A 56 -9.56 3.30 6.48
N THR A 57 -10.01 3.87 7.59
CA THR A 57 -10.12 5.33 7.77
C THR A 57 -9.01 5.83 8.68
N LEU A 58 -8.12 6.65 8.14
CA LEU A 58 -7.03 7.32 8.87
C LEU A 58 -7.60 8.38 9.82
N GLU A 59 -6.83 8.73 10.85
CA GLU A 59 -7.18 9.83 11.76
C GLU A 59 -7.43 11.16 11.06
N SER A 60 -6.79 11.39 9.91
CA SER A 60 -7.03 12.57 9.07
C SER A 60 -8.42 12.60 8.42
N GLY A 61 -9.22 11.54 8.52
CA GLY A 61 -10.48 11.37 7.79
C GLY A 61 -10.27 10.88 6.35
N THR A 62 -9.06 10.47 6.00
CA THR A 62 -8.76 9.86 4.69
C THR A 62 -9.13 8.40 4.71
N THR A 63 -9.98 7.97 3.79
CA THR A 63 -10.26 6.56 3.53
C THR A 63 -9.21 6.03 2.58
N ALA A 64 -8.50 4.99 3.00
CA ALA A 64 -7.57 4.22 2.17
C ALA A 64 -8.15 2.81 1.93
N ARG A 65 -7.90 2.25 0.76
CA ARG A 65 -8.29 0.90 0.38
C ARG A 65 -7.11 0.15 -0.19
N GLU A 66 -7.04 -1.13 0.11
CA GLU A 66 -6.05 -2.06 -0.39
C GLU A 66 -6.78 -3.20 -1.10
N PHE A 67 -6.32 -3.53 -2.31
CA PHE A 67 -6.90 -4.57 -3.15
C PHE A 67 -5.94 -5.75 -3.19
N ILE A 68 -6.41 -6.88 -2.66
CA ILE A 68 -5.57 -8.01 -2.28
C ILE A 68 -6.05 -9.26 -3.02
N ARG A 69 -5.14 -9.93 -3.70
CA ARG A 69 -5.42 -11.21 -4.35
C ARG A 69 -5.59 -12.36 -3.35
N PRO A 70 -6.16 -13.50 -3.77
CA PRO A 70 -6.26 -14.69 -2.92
C PRO A 70 -4.91 -15.21 -2.39
N ASP A 71 -3.82 -14.99 -3.13
CA ASP A 71 -2.46 -15.33 -2.71
C ASP A 71 -1.86 -14.32 -1.71
N GLY A 72 -2.64 -13.34 -1.27
CA GLY A 72 -2.26 -12.29 -0.35
C GLY A 72 -1.51 -11.13 -0.99
N THR A 73 -1.31 -11.09 -2.31
CA THR A 73 -0.57 -9.97 -2.92
C THR A 73 -1.44 -8.72 -3.04
N VAL A 74 -0.97 -7.58 -2.51
CA VAL A 74 -1.58 -6.26 -2.71
C VAL A 74 -1.25 -5.79 -4.12
N PHE A 75 -2.23 -5.79 -5.03
CA PHE A 75 -2.01 -5.38 -6.42
C PHE A 75 -2.48 -3.96 -6.70
N ALA A 76 -3.32 -3.38 -5.85
CA ALA A 76 -3.74 -2.00 -5.95
C ALA A 76 -4.03 -1.37 -4.59
N VAL A 77 -3.97 -0.05 -4.55
CA VAL A 77 -4.31 0.79 -3.40
C VAL A 77 -5.03 2.03 -3.90
N SER A 78 -6.04 2.52 -3.17
CA SER A 78 -6.71 3.78 -3.47
C SER A 78 -6.94 4.59 -2.20
N TRP A 79 -7.10 5.90 -2.33
CA TRP A 79 -7.40 6.77 -1.21
C TRP A 79 -8.26 7.96 -1.62
N GLN A 80 -9.05 8.46 -0.67
CA GLN A 80 -9.85 9.66 -0.82
C GLN A 80 -10.05 10.33 0.55
N GLY A 81 -9.92 11.64 0.60
CA GLY A 81 -10.21 12.40 1.81
C GLY A 81 -9.54 13.77 1.88
N PRO A 82 -9.56 14.41 3.05
CA PRO A 82 -9.11 15.78 3.20
C PRO A 82 -7.59 15.94 3.15
N GLN A 83 -6.84 14.85 3.34
CA GLN A 83 -5.39 14.82 3.29
C GLN A 83 -4.90 13.63 2.44
N ARG A 84 -3.65 13.70 1.99
CA ARG A 84 -3.01 12.54 1.34
C ARG A 84 -2.45 11.62 2.43
N PRO A 85 -2.60 10.28 2.29
CA PRO A 85 -1.97 9.35 3.21
C PRO A 85 -0.45 9.34 3.01
N ASN A 86 0.27 8.66 3.89
CA ASN A 86 1.70 8.42 3.72
C ASN A 86 1.94 7.49 2.50
N LEU A 87 2.16 8.07 1.32
CA LEU A 87 2.34 7.32 0.08
C LEU A 87 3.57 6.42 0.09
N LYS A 88 4.61 6.77 0.86
CA LYS A 88 5.79 5.92 1.02
C LYS A 88 5.41 4.60 1.68
N GLN A 89 4.56 4.66 2.69
CA GLN A 89 4.05 3.49 3.37
C GLN A 89 3.11 2.67 2.48
N LEU A 90 2.24 3.33 1.72
CA LEU A 90 1.27 2.65 0.88
C LEU A 90 1.92 1.96 -0.34
N PHE A 91 2.94 2.58 -0.93
CA PHE A 91 3.62 2.08 -2.13
C PHE A 91 4.83 1.18 -1.81
N GLY A 92 5.40 1.32 -0.61
CA GLY A 92 6.72 0.79 -0.31
C GLY A 92 7.85 1.56 -1.02
N ASP A 93 9.08 1.32 -0.58
CA ASP A 93 10.24 2.13 -0.99
C ASP A 93 10.49 2.12 -2.51
N SER A 94 10.40 0.95 -3.16
CA SER A 94 10.68 0.80 -4.59
C SER A 94 9.72 1.62 -5.47
N TYR A 95 8.41 1.46 -5.28
CA TYR A 95 7.41 2.16 -6.08
C TYR A 95 7.32 3.65 -5.68
N PHE A 96 7.53 3.99 -4.41
CA PHE A 96 7.59 5.37 -3.97
C PHE A 96 8.77 6.14 -4.58
N ASN A 97 9.94 5.51 -4.69
CA ASN A 97 11.10 6.12 -5.35
C ASN A 97 10.86 6.35 -6.85
N ARG A 98 10.23 5.39 -7.54
CA ARG A 98 9.81 5.55 -8.94
C ARG A 98 8.81 6.71 -9.10
N PHE A 99 7.80 6.76 -8.25
CA PHE A 99 6.82 7.85 -8.24
C PHE A 99 7.47 9.22 -8.01
N GLN A 100 8.42 9.33 -7.08
CA GLN A 100 9.18 10.57 -6.85
C GLN A 100 10.02 10.98 -8.07
N ALA A 101 10.66 10.01 -8.75
CA ALA A 101 11.47 10.27 -9.94
C ALA A 101 10.61 10.84 -11.07
N ASP A 102 9.44 10.25 -11.33
CA ASP A 102 8.48 10.70 -12.35
C ASP A 102 7.92 12.09 -12.06
N ASN A 103 7.80 12.45 -10.78
CA ASN A 103 7.14 13.66 -10.31
C ASN A 103 8.10 14.72 -9.75
N LYS A 104 9.40 14.61 -10.06
CA LYS A 104 10.39 15.60 -9.64
C LYS A 104 10.01 16.98 -10.18
N ALA A 105 10.04 17.98 -9.31
CA ALA A 105 9.78 19.36 -9.71
C ALA A 105 10.77 19.78 -10.79
N ASN A 106 10.25 20.20 -11.95
CA ASN A 106 11.06 20.77 -13.01
C ASN A 106 10.98 22.30 -12.91
N PRO A 107 12.06 22.99 -12.52
CA PRO A 107 12.03 24.45 -12.33
C PRO A 107 11.75 25.21 -13.63
N ARG A 108 11.89 24.57 -14.80
CA ARG A 108 11.56 25.16 -16.11
C ARG A 108 10.06 25.12 -16.42
N ILE A 109 9.29 24.29 -15.71
CA ILE A 109 7.85 24.17 -15.88
C ILE A 109 7.17 24.99 -14.78
N ARG A 110 6.55 26.11 -15.16
CA ARG A 110 5.88 27.04 -14.24
C ARG A 110 4.50 26.56 -13.79
N MET A 111 3.95 25.52 -14.41
CA MET A 111 2.60 25.00 -14.12
C MET A 111 2.65 23.79 -13.19
N ARG A 112 1.75 23.74 -12.20
CA ARG A 112 1.54 22.55 -11.37
C ARG A 112 0.86 21.46 -12.21
N ARG A 113 1.52 20.31 -12.36
CA ARG A 113 0.96 19.12 -12.99
C ARG A 113 0.37 18.21 -11.90
N GLY A 114 -0.72 17.51 -12.23
CA GLY A 114 -1.20 16.41 -11.38
C GLY A 114 -0.10 15.36 -11.26
N LEU A 115 0.10 14.81 -10.06
CA LEU A 115 1.12 13.79 -9.87
C LEU A 115 0.63 12.47 -10.46
N ALA A 116 1.46 11.85 -11.28
CA ALA A 116 1.10 10.61 -11.97
C ALA A 116 2.35 9.82 -12.33
N SER A 117 2.17 8.53 -12.53
CA SER A 117 3.16 7.61 -13.09
C SER A 117 2.43 6.66 -14.04
N SER A 118 3.01 6.40 -15.21
CA SER A 118 2.42 5.48 -16.18
C SER A 118 3.51 4.64 -16.80
N HIS A 119 3.69 3.45 -16.22
CA HIS A 119 4.56 2.38 -16.70
C HIS A 119 3.70 1.14 -16.98
N SER A 120 4.24 0.18 -17.74
CA SER A 120 3.53 -1.07 -18.07
C SER A 120 3.25 -1.96 -16.86
N ASP A 121 4.01 -1.82 -15.79
CA ASP A 121 3.95 -2.59 -14.55
C ASP A 121 3.45 -1.77 -13.34
N PHE A 122 3.34 -0.44 -13.48
CA PHE A 122 3.01 0.46 -12.38
C PHE A 122 2.31 1.72 -12.87
N VAL A 123 1.10 1.95 -12.36
CA VAL A 123 0.30 3.13 -12.70
C VAL A 123 -0.12 3.84 -11.42
N VAL A 124 0.07 5.16 -11.40
CA VAL A 124 -0.41 6.05 -10.33
C VAL A 124 -1.19 7.19 -10.94
N ARG A 125 -2.35 7.47 -10.37
CA ARG A 125 -3.09 8.71 -10.64
C ARG A 125 -3.50 9.33 -9.33
N THR A 126 -3.24 10.62 -9.17
CA THR A 126 -3.74 11.38 -8.01
C THR A 126 -4.13 12.78 -8.43
N GLY A 127 -5.07 13.35 -7.70
CA GLY A 127 -5.57 14.68 -7.94
C GLY A 127 -6.35 15.21 -6.75
N GLY A 128 -7.20 16.20 -7.04
CA GLY A 128 -8.00 16.88 -6.04
C GLY A 128 -7.45 18.25 -5.68
N HIS A 129 -8.18 18.92 -4.78
CA HIS A 129 -7.82 20.21 -4.22
C HIS A 129 -7.60 20.10 -2.72
N SER A 130 -7.20 21.19 -2.08
CA SER A 130 -7.07 21.25 -0.63
C SER A 130 -8.38 20.78 0.04
N GLY A 131 -8.31 19.74 0.87
CA GLY A 131 -9.47 19.18 1.56
C GLY A 131 -10.28 18.13 0.77
N ALA A 132 -9.92 17.81 -0.47
CA ALA A 132 -10.57 16.76 -1.26
C ALA A 132 -9.57 16.08 -2.20
N PHE A 133 -8.56 15.44 -1.61
CA PHE A 133 -7.57 14.67 -2.34
C PHE A 133 -8.09 13.27 -2.66
N TRP A 134 -7.63 12.74 -3.79
CA TRP A 134 -7.88 11.36 -4.17
C TRP A 134 -6.68 10.80 -4.92
N GLY A 135 -6.61 9.48 -5.00
CA GLY A 135 -5.66 8.81 -5.88
C GLY A 135 -5.70 7.31 -5.77
N PHE A 136 -4.96 6.67 -6.65
CA PHE A 136 -4.72 5.24 -6.61
C PHE A 136 -3.36 4.91 -7.20
N ALA A 137 -2.85 3.74 -6.81
CA ALA A 137 -1.75 3.07 -7.48
C ALA A 137 -2.14 1.61 -7.72
N TYR A 138 -1.80 1.06 -8.88
CA TYR A 138 -2.01 -0.36 -9.16
C TYR A 138 -0.94 -0.94 -10.06
N LEU A 139 -0.82 -2.26 -10.01
CA LEU A 139 0.15 -3.06 -10.74
C LEU A 139 -0.59 -3.86 -11.83
N PRO A 140 -0.61 -3.41 -13.10
CA PRO A 140 -1.36 -4.06 -14.16
C PRO A 140 -0.99 -5.54 -14.36
N GLN A 141 0.29 -5.88 -14.17
CA GLN A 141 0.80 -7.24 -14.38
C GLN A 141 0.43 -8.21 -13.26
N THR A 142 0.06 -7.71 -12.08
CA THR A 142 -0.33 -8.57 -10.95
C THR A 142 -1.82 -8.54 -10.67
N ALA A 143 -2.55 -7.56 -11.22
CA ALA A 143 -4.00 -7.46 -11.09
C ALA A 143 -4.72 -8.70 -11.65
N PRO A 144 -5.86 -9.11 -11.06
CA PRO A 144 -6.71 -10.15 -11.64
C PRO A 144 -7.13 -9.82 -13.08
N GLY A 145 -7.27 -10.84 -13.92
CA GLY A 145 -7.75 -10.67 -15.29
C GLY A 145 -9.10 -9.95 -15.34
N GLY A 146 -9.20 -8.90 -16.17
CA GLY A 146 -10.41 -8.11 -16.30
C GLY A 146 -10.70 -7.16 -15.13
N PHE A 147 -9.73 -6.93 -14.22
CA PHE A 147 -9.91 -6.01 -13.10
C PHE A 147 -10.37 -4.61 -13.58
N PRO A 148 -11.54 -4.12 -13.12
CA PRO A 148 -12.04 -2.82 -13.53
C PRO A 148 -11.29 -1.72 -12.78
N VAL A 149 -10.43 -0.97 -13.48
CA VAL A 149 -9.69 0.18 -12.90
C VAL A 149 -10.65 1.22 -12.27
N GLN A 150 -11.90 1.27 -12.72
CA GLN A 150 -12.97 2.11 -12.15
C GLN A 150 -13.24 1.78 -10.68
N ALA A 151 -13.02 0.54 -10.24
CA ALA A 151 -13.16 0.15 -8.82
C ALA A 151 -12.18 0.92 -7.91
N LEU A 152 -11.06 1.42 -8.45
CA LEU A 152 -10.09 2.22 -7.70
C LEU A 152 -10.53 3.68 -7.49
N GLN A 153 -11.56 4.14 -8.21
CA GLN A 153 -12.07 5.52 -8.10
C GLN A 153 -13.23 5.65 -7.10
N GLY A 154 -13.56 4.56 -6.39
CA GLY A 154 -14.79 4.47 -5.59
C GLY A 154 -14.85 5.49 -4.45
N GLY A 155 -15.75 6.47 -4.59
CA GLY A 155 -16.18 7.41 -3.56
C GLY A 155 -16.81 8.72 -4.10
N ALA A 156 -17.09 8.82 -5.40
CA ALA A 156 -17.97 9.84 -5.98
C ALA A 156 -19.17 9.15 -6.64
N GLN A 157 -20.21 8.91 -5.84
CA GLN A 157 -21.61 8.82 -6.26
C GLN A 157 -22.36 9.80 -5.35
#